data_AF-A0A1V5SVH0-F1
#
_entry.id   AF-A0A1V5SVH0-F1
#
_cell.length_a   1.000
_cell.length_b   1.000
_cell.length_c   1.000
_cell.angle_alpha   90.00
_cell.angle_beta   90.00
_cell.angle_gamma   90.00
#
_symmetry.space_group_name_H-M   'P 1'
#
loop_
_entity.id
_entity.type
_entity.pdbx_description
1 polymer ?
#
loop_
_entity_poly.entity_id
_entity_poly.type
_entity_poly.pdbx_seq_one_letter_code
_entity_poly.pdbx_strand_id
1 'polypeptide(L)'
;MFLFLKLVLAHLTADFFLQFEELYQLKVRRFLGHFLHIAIHGAVAVLLAFPYLTEPLILAYIIFLTLEHLLQDIIKYKLTRKFPAGRFIYYVTDQFFHFAVIALVLFFPAAHEARAIKSSSFLNWLYLDPAITLFPVFFILLTFAANYTLNSFYQSYLKGSRPLHWISSPEMTVAIIERSVIALTLIVTRSPFWGLFSLAIGLIRLPFKNLRSRNDFLVSVSYTVILTFIFLRFL
;
A
#
# COMPACT_ATOMS: atom_id res chain seq x y z
N MET A 1 -13.83 2.64 13.96
CA MET A 1 -13.36 2.30 12.59
C MET A 1 -12.63 3.45 11.90
N PHE A 2 -13.04 4.72 12.07
CA PHE A 2 -12.44 5.86 11.37
C PHE A 2 -10.92 5.96 11.59
N LEU A 3 -10.47 5.99 12.86
CA LEU A 3 -9.05 6.08 13.17
C LEU A 3 -8.26 4.87 12.64
N PHE A 4 -8.81 3.66 12.72
CA PHE A 4 -8.19 2.47 12.16
C PHE A 4 -7.92 2.62 10.65
N LEU A 5 -8.91 3.05 9.87
CA LEU A 5 -8.74 3.27 8.42
C LEU A 5 -7.73 4.39 8.13
N LYS A 6 -7.69 5.45 8.95
CA LYS A 6 -6.69 6.51 8.82
C LYS A 6 -5.27 6.01 9.08
N LEU A 7 -5.08 5.16 10.09
CA LEU A 7 -3.78 4.54 10.39
C LEU A 7 -3.37 3.50 9.35
N VAL A 8 -4.32 2.75 8.78
CA VAL A 8 -4.09 1.90 7.60
C VAL A 8 -3.62 2.73 6.42
N LEU A 9 -4.29 3.85 6.12
CA LEU A 9 -3.86 4.75 5.05
C LEU A 9 -2.48 5.34 5.35
N ALA A 10 -2.19 5.70 6.61
CA ALA A 10 -0.89 6.23 7.00
C ALA A 10 0.24 5.24 6.73
N HIS A 11 0.05 3.99 7.17
CA HIS A 11 0.98 2.89 6.91
C HIS A 11 1.21 2.70 5.41
N LEU A 12 0.13 2.53 4.64
CA LEU A 12 0.21 2.31 3.20
C LEU A 12 0.91 3.46 2.46
N THR A 13 0.60 4.70 2.85
CA THR A 13 1.20 5.90 2.25
C THR A 13 2.69 5.94 2.52
N ALA A 14 3.11 5.71 3.77
CA ALA A 14 4.51 5.78 4.13
C ALA A 14 5.33 4.63 3.53
N ASP A 15 4.84 3.38 3.58
CA ASP A 15 5.57 2.19 3.12
C ASP A 15 5.62 2.03 1.60
N PHE A 16 4.55 2.39 0.89
CA PHE A 16 4.42 2.10 -0.53
C PHE A 16 4.52 3.32 -1.43
N PHE A 17 4.00 4.47 -0.98
CA PHE A 17 3.97 5.67 -1.79
C PHE A 17 5.19 6.58 -1.54
N LEU A 18 5.52 6.82 -0.27
CA LEU A 18 6.61 7.73 0.13
C LEU A 18 7.96 7.04 0.31
N GLN A 19 8.00 5.70 0.32
CA GLN A 19 9.26 4.94 0.29
C GLN A 19 9.80 4.81 -1.15
N PHE A 20 10.28 5.93 -1.71
CA PHE A 20 10.93 5.96 -3.02
C PHE A 20 12.29 5.25 -3.01
N GLU A 21 12.81 4.93 -4.21
CA GLU A 21 14.02 4.12 -4.41
C GLU A 21 15.22 4.65 -3.62
N GLU A 22 15.44 5.97 -3.65
CA GLU A 22 16.57 6.61 -2.99
C GLU A 22 16.52 6.43 -1.47
N LEU A 23 15.32 6.50 -0.87
CA LEU A 23 15.12 6.26 0.56
C LEU A 23 15.34 4.78 0.90
N TYR A 24 14.86 3.86 0.08
CA TYR A 24 15.11 2.43 0.25
C TYR A 24 16.61 2.11 0.15
N GLN A 25 17.31 2.64 -0.85
CA GLN A 25 18.76 2.47 -1.00
C GLN A 25 19.52 3.04 0.18
N LEU A 26 19.09 4.19 0.71
CA LEU A 26 19.66 4.75 1.93
C LEU A 26 19.43 3.84 3.15
N LYS A 27 18.23 3.27 3.30
CA LYS A 27 17.86 2.31 4.37
C LYS A 27 18.75 1.07 4.33
N VAL A 28 19.03 0.53 3.15
CA VAL A 28 19.95 -0.62 2.98
C VAL A 28 21.39 -0.26 3.36
N ARG A 29 21.86 0.94 3.02
CA ARG A 29 23.25 1.37 3.21
C ARG A 29 23.55 1.90 4.62
N ARG A 30 22.59 2.56 5.26
CA ARG A 30 22.78 3.32 6.51
C ARG A 30 21.56 3.25 7.41
N PHE A 31 21.79 3.25 8.72
CA PHE A 31 20.72 3.36 9.72
C PHE A 31 19.91 4.66 9.58
N LEU A 32 20.53 5.74 9.10
CA LEU A 32 19.85 7.00 8.80
C LEU A 32 18.63 6.81 7.88
N GLY A 33 18.68 5.89 6.91
CA GLY A 33 17.53 5.62 6.05
C GLY A 33 16.37 4.97 6.80
N HIS A 34 16.64 4.11 7.79
CA HIS A 34 15.60 3.59 8.68
C HIS A 34 15.00 4.71 9.54
N PHE A 35 15.83 5.62 10.05
CA PHE A 35 15.36 6.76 10.84
C PHE A 35 14.48 7.72 10.04
N LEU A 36 14.88 8.06 8.81
CA LEU A 36 14.07 8.92 7.92
C LEU A 36 12.74 8.25 7.54
N HIS A 37 12.77 6.95 7.25
CA HIS A 37 11.57 6.17 6.96
C HIS A 37 10.58 6.21 8.11
N ILE A 38 11.01 5.91 9.34
CA ILE A 38 10.10 5.91 10.50
C ILE A 38 9.62 7.32 10.85
N ALA A 39 10.41 8.36 10.58
CA ALA A 39 9.99 9.73 10.76
C ALA A 39 8.84 10.09 9.80
N ILE A 40 8.90 9.60 8.55
CA ILE A 40 7.79 9.72 7.59
C ILE A 40 6.56 8.96 8.10
N HIS A 41 6.71 7.72 8.59
CA HIS A 41 5.60 6.96 9.17
C HIS A 41 4.91 7.73 10.31
N GLY A 42 5.69 8.20 11.29
CA GLY A 42 5.16 8.97 12.42
C GLY A 42 4.49 10.27 11.97
N ALA A 43 5.10 11.02 11.05
CA ALA A 43 4.54 12.27 10.54
C ALA A 43 3.21 12.06 9.81
N VAL A 44 3.12 11.06 8.93
CA VAL A 44 1.88 10.75 8.20
C VAL A 44 0.80 10.23 9.15
N ALA A 45 1.16 9.41 10.14
CA ALA A 45 0.22 8.93 11.16
C ALA A 45 -0.34 10.08 12.00
N VAL A 46 0.51 11.00 12.47
CA VAL A 46 0.10 12.22 13.18
C VAL A 46 -0.82 13.07 12.31
N LEU A 47 -0.48 13.28 11.03
CA LEU A 47 -1.29 14.06 10.11
C LEU A 47 -2.67 13.43 9.93
N LEU A 48 -2.76 12.14 9.59
CA LEU A 48 -4.04 11.47 9.32
C LEU A 48 -4.88 11.21 10.57
N ALA A 49 -4.25 11.13 11.75
CA ALA A 49 -4.93 11.00 13.03
C ALA A 49 -5.15 12.35 13.75
N PHE A 50 -4.90 13.48 13.10
CA PHE A 50 -4.92 14.81 13.73
C PHE A 50 -6.14 15.10 14.63
N PRO A 51 -7.41 14.79 14.23
CA PRO A 51 -8.58 15.01 15.09
C PRO A 51 -8.61 14.21 16.40
N TYR A 52 -7.76 13.20 16.54
CA TYR A 52 -7.70 12.29 17.70
C TYR A 52 -6.51 12.59 18.63
N LEU A 53 -5.62 13.53 18.26
CA LEU A 53 -4.41 13.83 19.02
C LEU A 53 -4.67 14.55 20.35
N THR A 54 -5.91 15.01 20.59
CA THR A 54 -6.32 15.51 21.90
C THR A 54 -6.33 14.41 22.97
N GLU A 55 -6.37 13.13 22.58
CA GLU A 55 -6.23 12.00 23.50
C GLU A 55 -4.76 11.61 23.67
N PRO A 56 -4.19 11.74 24.89
CA PRO A 56 -2.79 11.38 25.12
C PRO A 56 -2.47 9.92 24.78
N LEU A 57 -3.44 9.01 25.01
CA LEU A 57 -3.29 7.59 24.70
C LEU A 57 -3.16 7.32 23.19
N ILE A 58 -3.83 8.11 22.34
CA ILE A 58 -3.71 7.98 20.89
C ILE A 58 -2.35 8.46 20.41
N LEU A 59 -1.84 9.57 20.96
CA LEU A 59 -0.49 10.03 20.66
C LEU A 59 0.57 9.00 21.10
N ALA A 60 0.44 8.46 22.32
CA ALA A 60 1.32 7.39 22.81
C ALA A 60 1.26 6.16 21.91
N TYR A 61 0.07 5.80 21.44
CA TYR A 61 -0.12 4.68 20.51
C TYR A 61 0.51 4.93 19.13
N ILE A 62 0.46 6.15 18.59
CA ILE A 62 1.16 6.50 17.34
C ILE A 62 2.69 6.41 17.50
N ILE A 63 3.22 6.86 18.65
CA ILE A 63 4.64 6.70 18.98
C ILE A 63 5.01 5.22 19.03
N PHE A 64 4.19 4.40 19.72
CA PHE A 64 4.34 2.96 19.76
C PHE A 64 4.35 2.36 18.35
N LEU A 65 3.35 2.67 17.50
CA LEU A 65 3.31 2.20 16.10
C LEU A 65 4.55 2.57 15.30
N THR A 66 5.07 3.79 15.49
CA THR A 66 6.27 4.26 14.77
C THR A 66 7.51 3.47 15.16
N LEU A 67 7.68 3.20 16.46
CA LEU A 67 8.81 2.42 16.99
C LEU A 67 8.68 0.92 16.65
N GLU A 68 7.46 0.40 16.71
CA GLU A 68 7.13 -0.96 16.34
C GLU A 68 7.43 -1.19 14.86
N HIS A 69 7.07 -0.23 14.00
CA HIS A 69 7.39 -0.28 12.58
C HIS A 69 8.91 -0.39 12.32
N LEU A 70 9.72 0.43 13.01
CA LEU A 70 11.19 0.33 12.95
C LEU A 70 11.68 -1.08 13.28
N LEU A 71 11.12 -1.67 14.34
CA LEU A 71 11.51 -3.00 14.80
C LEU A 71 11.18 -4.07 13.75
N GLN A 72 9.96 -4.07 13.21
CA GLN A 72 9.54 -5.00 12.17
C GLN A 72 10.44 -4.90 10.94
N ASP A 73 10.73 -3.67 10.48
CA ASP A 73 11.60 -3.42 9.34
C ASP A 73 13.01 -3.99 9.53
N ILE A 74 13.61 -3.76 10.70
CA ILE A 74 14.94 -4.29 11.04
C ILE A 74 14.91 -5.83 11.04
N ILE A 75 13.86 -6.44 11.60
CA ILE A 75 13.70 -7.90 11.64
C ILE A 75 13.56 -8.45 10.22
N LYS A 76 12.64 -7.91 9.41
CA LYS A 76 12.44 -8.29 8.00
C LYS A 76 13.74 -8.18 7.21
N TYR A 77 14.47 -7.07 7.38
CA TYR A 77 15.74 -6.86 6.69
C TYR A 77 16.79 -7.92 7.06
N LYS A 78 16.96 -8.20 8.36
CA LYS A 78 17.87 -9.24 8.85
C LYS A 78 17.49 -10.62 8.33
N LEU A 79 16.21 -10.99 8.36
CA LEU A 79 15.71 -12.26 7.85
C LEU A 79 15.93 -12.39 6.34
N THR A 80 15.64 -11.34 5.58
CA THR A 80 15.80 -11.33 4.12
C THR A 80 17.27 -11.47 3.71
N ARG A 81 18.20 -10.85 4.47
CA ARG A 81 19.64 -11.03 4.24
C ARG A 81 20.12 -12.43 4.59
N LYS A 82 19.64 -13.01 5.68
CA LYS A 82 20.05 -14.35 6.13
C LYS A 82 19.49 -15.45 5.25
N PHE A 83 18.26 -15.30 4.75
CA PHE A 83 17.51 -16.33 4.04
C PHE A 83 16.79 -15.75 2.81
N PRO A 84 17.52 -15.41 1.73
CA PRO A 84 16.98 -14.64 0.60
C PRO A 84 15.90 -15.35 -0.22
N ALA A 85 15.71 -16.66 -0.06
CA ALA A 85 14.68 -17.42 -0.76
C ALA A 85 13.26 -17.18 -0.21
N GLY A 86 13.12 -16.67 1.02
CA GLY A 86 11.83 -16.49 1.71
C GLY A 86 11.17 -15.13 1.52
N ARG A 87 11.60 -14.30 0.56
CA ARG A 87 11.20 -12.88 0.42
C ARG A 87 9.69 -12.65 0.46
N PHE A 88 8.92 -13.45 -0.27
CA PHE A 88 7.46 -13.32 -0.30
C PHE A 88 6.82 -13.62 1.05
N ILE A 89 7.23 -14.71 1.70
CA ILE A 89 6.70 -15.08 3.03
C ILE A 89 7.04 -14.00 4.04
N TYR A 90 8.26 -13.46 4.03
CA TYR A 90 8.64 -12.37 4.92
C TYR A 90 7.84 -11.10 4.64
N TYR A 91 7.63 -10.74 3.38
CA TYR A 91 6.79 -9.61 3.00
C TYR A 91 5.35 -9.77 3.49
N VAL A 92 4.70 -10.92 3.23
CA VAL A 92 3.31 -11.17 3.65
C VAL A 92 3.20 -11.17 5.18
N THR A 93 4.17 -11.79 5.86
CA THR A 93 4.20 -11.86 7.33
C THR A 93 4.40 -10.48 7.95
N ASP A 94 5.30 -9.67 7.40
CA ASP A 94 5.54 -8.28 7.79
C ASP A 94 4.28 -7.43 7.63
N GLN A 95 3.62 -7.47 6.47
CA GLN A 95 2.37 -6.74 6.26
C GLN A 95 1.26 -7.23 7.20
N PHE A 96 1.14 -8.54 7.42
CA PHE A 96 0.18 -9.08 8.38
C PHE A 96 0.40 -8.52 9.79
N PHE A 97 1.66 -8.50 10.27
CA PHE A 97 1.96 -7.97 11.59
C PHE A 97 1.74 -6.46 11.69
N HIS A 98 2.11 -5.67 10.68
CA HIS A 98 1.77 -4.24 10.65
C HIS A 98 0.26 -4.02 10.80
N PHE A 99 -0.56 -4.72 10.01
CA PHE A 99 -2.02 -4.59 10.11
C PHE A 99 -2.58 -5.10 11.44
N ALA A 100 -2.02 -6.18 11.99
CA ALA A 100 -2.43 -6.70 13.30
C ALA A 100 -2.13 -5.70 14.43
N VAL A 101 -0.95 -5.08 14.41
CA VAL A 101 -0.58 -4.06 15.41
C VAL A 101 -1.44 -2.81 15.25
N ILE A 102 -1.67 -2.33 14.02
CA ILE A 102 -2.58 -1.19 13.74
C ILE A 102 -4.02 -1.50 14.22
N ALA A 103 -4.48 -2.74 14.08
CA ALA A 103 -5.81 -3.15 14.54
C ALA A 103 -5.98 -3.05 16.06
N LEU A 104 -4.90 -3.04 16.85
CA LEU A 104 -4.97 -2.83 18.29
C LEU A 104 -5.56 -1.46 18.66
N VAL A 105 -5.57 -0.49 17.73
CA VAL A 105 -6.24 0.79 17.96
C VAL A 105 -7.74 0.62 18.23
N LEU A 106 -8.34 -0.48 17.77
CA LEU A 106 -9.74 -0.80 18.00
C LEU A 106 -10.05 -1.11 19.47
N PHE A 107 -9.06 -1.25 20.35
CA PHE A 107 -9.30 -1.34 21.79
C PHE A 107 -9.52 0.03 22.46
N PHE A 108 -9.25 1.13 21.76
CA PHE A 108 -9.49 2.48 22.30
C PHE A 108 -10.90 2.97 21.92
N PRO A 109 -11.68 3.52 22.87
CA PRO A 109 -13.00 4.09 22.58
C PRO A 109 -12.96 5.15 21.47
N ALA A 110 -11.95 6.04 21.52
CA ALA A 110 -11.74 7.09 20.53
C ALA A 110 -11.63 6.58 19.09
N ALA A 111 -11.19 5.34 18.87
CA ALA A 111 -11.08 4.79 17.52
C ALA A 111 -12.43 4.55 16.82
N HIS A 112 -13.52 4.54 17.59
CA HIS A 112 -14.89 4.33 17.10
C HIS A 112 -15.65 5.63 16.85
N GLU A 113 -15.14 6.75 17.36
CA GLU A 113 -15.77 8.06 17.23
C GLU A 113 -15.42 8.71 15.89
N ALA A 114 -16.36 9.47 15.33
CA ALA A 114 -16.10 10.38 14.23
C ALA A 114 -15.83 11.78 14.80
N ARG A 115 -14.54 12.18 14.85
CA ARG A 115 -14.13 13.44 15.50
C ARG A 115 -14.06 14.60 14.51
N ALA A 116 -14.98 15.55 14.66
CA ALA A 116 -15.02 16.77 13.86
C ALA A 116 -14.06 17.85 14.40
N ILE A 117 -13.52 18.65 13.49
CA ILE A 117 -12.79 19.88 13.75
C ILE A 117 -13.79 21.04 13.71
N LYS A 118 -14.03 21.67 14.86
CA LYS A 118 -15.12 22.65 15.08
C LYS A 118 -15.09 23.86 14.13
N SER A 119 -13.94 24.20 13.56
CA SER A 119 -13.72 25.46 12.82
C SER A 119 -13.52 25.28 11.31
N SER A 120 -13.67 24.09 10.74
CA SER A 120 -13.41 23.88 9.31
C SER A 120 -14.28 22.81 8.67
N SER A 121 -15.18 23.24 7.78
CA SER A 121 -15.98 22.34 6.93
C SER A 121 -15.09 21.54 5.97
N PHE A 122 -14.05 22.17 5.41
CA PHE A 122 -13.10 21.49 4.53
C PHE A 122 -12.32 20.38 5.24
N LEU A 123 -11.80 20.64 6.44
CA LEU A 123 -11.10 19.60 7.19
C LEU A 123 -12.07 18.50 7.65
N ASN A 124 -13.31 18.85 8.00
CA ASN A 124 -14.32 17.84 8.32
C ASN A 124 -14.61 16.93 7.13
N TRP A 125 -14.73 17.47 5.92
CA TRP A 125 -14.83 16.65 4.71
C TRP A 125 -13.59 15.74 4.54
N LEU A 126 -12.39 16.27 4.70
CA LEU A 126 -11.14 15.50 4.56
C LEU A 126 -11.01 14.36 5.59
N TYR A 127 -11.39 14.58 6.85
CA TYR A 127 -11.18 13.61 7.93
C TYR A 127 -12.37 12.66 8.15
N LEU A 128 -13.61 13.11 7.88
CA LEU A 128 -14.82 12.35 8.19
C LEU A 128 -15.39 11.60 7.00
N ASP A 129 -15.14 12.04 5.76
CA ASP A 129 -15.63 11.32 4.58
C ASP A 129 -14.85 9.99 4.40
N PRO A 130 -15.53 8.83 4.47
CA PRO A 130 -14.89 7.53 4.29
C PRO A 130 -14.25 7.38 2.91
N ALA A 131 -14.84 7.96 1.86
CA ALA A 131 -14.34 7.84 0.48
C ALA A 131 -12.95 8.46 0.34
N ILE A 132 -12.69 9.57 1.03
CA ILE A 132 -11.38 10.24 1.07
C ILE A 132 -10.29 9.37 1.69
N THR A 133 -10.66 8.37 2.49
CA THR A 133 -9.70 7.40 3.06
C THR A 133 -9.64 6.13 2.23
N LEU A 134 -10.80 5.58 1.86
CA LEU A 134 -10.90 4.30 1.16
C LEU A 134 -10.38 4.36 -0.27
N PHE A 135 -10.58 5.48 -0.98
CA PHE A 135 -10.10 5.61 -2.35
C PHE A 135 -8.57 5.63 -2.43
N PRO A 136 -7.83 6.42 -1.62
CA PRO A 136 -6.37 6.31 -1.56
C PRO A 136 -5.87 4.94 -1.09
N VAL A 137 -6.52 4.31 -0.10
CA VAL A 137 -6.17 2.93 0.32
C VAL A 137 -6.29 1.97 -0.87
N PHE A 138 -7.43 1.99 -1.56
CA PHE A 138 -7.67 1.20 -2.76
C PHE A 138 -6.60 1.45 -3.82
N PHE A 139 -6.34 2.72 -4.13
CA PHE A 139 -5.40 3.11 -5.16
C PHE A 139 -3.98 2.65 -4.83
N ILE A 140 -3.50 2.83 -3.59
CA ILE A 140 -2.16 2.37 -3.17
C ILE A 140 -2.06 0.84 -3.24
N LEU A 141 -3.10 0.12 -2.80
CA LEU A 141 -3.15 -1.34 -2.87
C LEU A 141 -3.15 -1.85 -4.32
N LEU A 142 -3.86 -1.17 -5.21
CA LEU A 142 -3.97 -1.50 -6.63
C LEU A 142 -2.65 -1.29 -7.37
N THR A 143 -1.89 -0.27 -6.99
CA THR A 143 -0.75 0.24 -7.76
C THR A 143 0.58 -0.11 -7.11
N PHE A 144 0.98 0.63 -6.08
CA PHE A 144 2.27 0.50 -5.42
C PHE A 144 2.40 -0.82 -4.67
N ALA A 145 1.50 -1.14 -3.74
CA ALA A 145 1.59 -2.35 -2.94
C ALA A 145 1.53 -3.62 -3.81
N ALA A 146 0.70 -3.61 -4.86
CA ALA A 146 0.64 -4.67 -5.86
C ALA A 146 2.01 -4.92 -6.53
N ASN A 147 2.76 -3.86 -6.88
CA ASN A 147 4.08 -4.04 -7.48
C ASN A 147 5.06 -4.71 -6.52
N TYR A 148 5.10 -4.32 -5.24
CA TYR A 148 5.94 -4.98 -4.25
C TYR A 148 5.50 -6.43 -3.97
N THR A 149 4.19 -6.67 -3.91
CA THR A 149 3.62 -8.01 -3.72
C THR A 149 4.00 -8.95 -4.85
N LEU A 150 3.76 -8.53 -6.10
CA LEU A 150 4.09 -9.36 -7.26
C LEU A 150 5.60 -9.54 -7.41
N ASN A 151 6.39 -8.49 -7.15
CA ASN A 151 7.86 -8.60 -7.17
C ASN A 151 8.37 -9.66 -6.19
N SER A 152 7.94 -9.58 -4.93
CA SER A 152 8.38 -10.52 -3.90
C SER A 152 7.92 -11.95 -4.21
N PHE A 153 6.74 -12.12 -4.79
CA PHE A 153 6.22 -13.41 -5.26
C PHE A 153 7.10 -14.00 -6.36
N TYR A 154 7.36 -13.25 -7.44
CA TYR A 154 8.17 -13.71 -8.56
C TYR A 154 9.59 -14.07 -8.13
N GLN A 155 10.22 -13.24 -7.31
CA GLN A 155 11.58 -13.50 -6.81
C GLN A 155 11.68 -14.76 -5.95
N SER A 156 10.60 -15.12 -5.25
CA SER A 156 10.60 -16.27 -4.33
C SER A 156 10.28 -17.58 -5.06
N TYR A 157 9.28 -17.58 -5.94
CA TYR A 157 8.72 -18.83 -6.49
C TYR A 157 8.96 -19.03 -7.99
N LEU A 158 9.19 -17.96 -8.75
CA LEU A 158 9.31 -18.03 -10.20
C LEU A 158 10.66 -17.43 -10.63
N LYS A 159 11.75 -18.00 -10.11
CA LYS A 159 13.12 -17.54 -10.42
C LYS A 159 13.36 -17.54 -11.93
N GLY A 160 13.85 -16.41 -12.46
CA GLY A 160 14.08 -16.23 -13.90
C GLY A 160 12.84 -15.81 -14.71
N SER A 161 11.66 -15.75 -14.10
CA SER A 161 10.49 -15.12 -14.71
C SER A 161 10.58 -13.60 -14.61
N ARG A 162 10.11 -12.95 -15.67
CA ARG A 162 9.97 -11.50 -15.79
C ARG A 162 8.52 -11.10 -15.45
N PRO A 163 8.27 -9.87 -14.98
CA PRO A 163 9.20 -8.76 -14.86
C PRO A 163 10.05 -8.81 -13.60
N LEU A 164 11.24 -8.24 -13.69
CA LEU A 164 12.00 -7.81 -12.52
C LEU A 164 11.36 -6.50 -12.08
N HIS A 165 10.16 -6.56 -11.49
CA HIS A 165 9.54 -5.41 -10.86
C HIS A 165 10.61 -4.76 -9.95
N TRP A 166 10.90 -3.47 -10.15
CA TRP A 166 12.06 -2.75 -9.61
C TRP A 166 13.38 -2.75 -10.42
N ILE A 167 13.35 -2.62 -11.75
CA ILE A 167 14.58 -2.26 -12.50
C ILE A 167 14.46 -0.94 -13.27
N SER A 168 13.26 -0.47 -13.64
CA SER A 168 13.12 0.84 -14.26
C SER A 168 11.75 1.48 -14.04
N SER A 169 11.72 2.79 -13.81
CA SER A 169 10.50 3.60 -13.64
C SER A 169 9.44 3.37 -14.73
N PRO A 170 9.77 3.12 -16.01
CA PRO A 170 8.77 2.87 -17.06
C PRO A 170 7.92 1.62 -16.85
N GLU A 171 8.49 0.51 -16.36
CA GLU A 171 7.73 -0.73 -16.15
C GLU A 171 6.69 -0.57 -15.04
N MET A 172 7.06 0.15 -13.98
CA MET A 172 6.14 0.51 -12.90
C MET A 172 5.01 1.38 -13.43
N THR A 173 5.32 2.40 -14.23
CA THR A 173 4.32 3.29 -14.83
C THR A 173 3.32 2.52 -15.70
N VAL A 174 3.79 1.63 -16.58
CA VAL A 174 2.89 0.82 -17.43
C VAL A 174 1.97 -0.06 -16.57
N ALA A 175 2.51 -0.72 -15.54
CA ALA A 175 1.70 -1.54 -14.63
C ALA A 175 0.66 -0.70 -13.87
N ILE A 176 1.03 0.49 -13.39
CA ILE A 176 0.10 1.40 -12.71
C ILE A 176 -1.03 1.84 -13.65
N ILE A 177 -0.69 2.25 -14.88
CA ILE A 177 -1.68 2.67 -15.89
C ILE A 177 -2.63 1.51 -16.21
N GLU A 178 -2.10 0.33 -16.51
CA GLU A 178 -2.89 -0.87 -16.83
C GLU A 178 -3.92 -1.17 -15.74
N ARG A 179 -3.48 -1.29 -14.49
CA ARG A 179 -4.37 -1.65 -13.38
C ARG A 179 -5.39 -0.55 -13.11
N SER A 180 -4.98 0.72 -13.23
CA SER A 180 -5.87 1.87 -13.02
C SER A 180 -6.96 1.94 -14.09
N VAL A 181 -6.65 1.69 -15.37
CA VAL A 181 -7.64 1.68 -16.46
C VAL A 181 -8.62 0.53 -16.32
N ILE A 182 -8.13 -0.67 -15.99
CA ILE A 182 -8.99 -1.85 -15.77
C ILE A 182 -9.92 -1.59 -14.59
N ALA A 183 -9.38 -1.16 -13.45
CA ALA A 183 -10.17 -0.85 -12.25
C ALA A 183 -11.21 0.25 -12.52
N LEU A 184 -10.81 1.35 -13.15
CA LEU A 184 -11.72 2.46 -13.47
C LEU A 184 -12.85 1.99 -14.39
N THR A 185 -12.55 1.17 -15.40
CA THR A 185 -13.57 0.64 -16.31
C THR A 185 -14.57 -0.22 -15.54
N LEU A 186 -14.11 -1.10 -14.65
CA LEU A 186 -14.96 -1.94 -13.81
C LEU A 186 -15.82 -1.09 -12.85
N ILE A 187 -15.25 -0.04 -12.27
CA ILE A 187 -15.94 0.87 -11.34
C ILE A 187 -17.06 1.65 -12.04
N VAL A 188 -16.76 2.23 -13.21
CA VAL A 188 -17.68 3.10 -13.95
C VAL A 188 -18.78 2.29 -14.64
N THR A 189 -18.41 1.20 -15.32
CA THR A 189 -19.38 0.45 -16.14
C THR A 189 -20.18 -0.57 -15.34
N ARG A 190 -19.66 -1.00 -14.17
CA ARG A 190 -20.23 -2.06 -13.32
C ARG A 190 -20.58 -3.33 -14.13
N SER A 191 -19.87 -3.59 -15.24
CA SER A 191 -20.18 -4.65 -16.19
C SER A 191 -18.94 -5.52 -16.49
N PRO A 192 -19.05 -6.86 -16.39
CA PRO A 192 -17.95 -7.75 -16.71
C PRO A 192 -17.58 -7.70 -18.20
N PHE A 193 -18.51 -7.35 -19.09
CA PHE A 193 -18.25 -7.23 -20.54
C PHE A 193 -17.24 -6.11 -20.83
N TRP A 194 -17.44 -4.93 -20.25
CA TRP A 194 -16.50 -3.82 -20.36
C TRP A 194 -15.19 -4.10 -19.63
N GLY A 195 -15.22 -4.92 -18.57
CA GLY A 195 -14.04 -5.48 -17.94
C GLY A 195 -13.20 -6.37 -18.87
N LEU A 196 -13.83 -7.14 -19.75
CA LEU A 196 -13.11 -7.90 -20.78
C LEU A 196 -12.51 -6.98 -21.85
N PHE A 197 -13.24 -5.95 -22.25
CA PHE A 197 -12.73 -4.96 -23.21
C PHE A 197 -11.53 -4.19 -22.66
N SER A 198 -11.51 -3.87 -21.36
CA SER A 198 -10.37 -3.18 -20.74
C SER A 198 -9.09 -4.01 -20.76
N LEU A 199 -9.16 -5.34 -20.98
CA LEU A 199 -7.97 -6.18 -21.19
C LEU A 199 -7.21 -5.83 -22.47
N ALA A 200 -7.83 -5.14 -23.42
CA ALA A 200 -7.14 -4.58 -24.59
C ALA A 200 -6.03 -3.60 -24.19
N ILE A 201 -6.05 -3.04 -22.96
CA ILE A 201 -4.96 -2.22 -22.43
C ILE A 201 -3.62 -2.97 -22.39
N GLY A 202 -3.64 -4.30 -22.35
CA GLY A 202 -2.44 -5.13 -22.43
C GLY A 202 -1.64 -4.93 -23.73
N LEU A 203 -2.27 -4.36 -24.77
CA LEU A 203 -1.58 -3.96 -26.01
C LEU A 203 -0.49 -2.89 -25.76
N ILE A 204 -0.59 -2.09 -24.68
CA ILE A 204 0.45 -1.14 -24.26
C ILE A 204 1.77 -1.86 -23.93
N ARG A 205 1.74 -3.16 -23.61
CA ARG A 205 2.95 -3.96 -23.36
C ARG A 205 3.70 -4.32 -24.64
N LEU A 206 3.06 -4.26 -25.83
CA LEU A 206 3.67 -4.73 -27.09
C LEU A 206 4.94 -3.98 -27.48
N PRO A 207 5.06 -2.65 -27.36
CA PRO A 207 6.32 -1.96 -27.65
C PRO A 207 7.47 -2.41 -26.72
N PHE A 208 7.17 -2.82 -25.49
CA PHE A 208 8.17 -3.15 -24.47
C PHE A 208 8.45 -4.64 -24.42
N LYS A 209 9.53 -5.09 -25.08
CA LYS A 209 9.93 -6.52 -25.14
C LYS A 209 9.94 -7.21 -23.76
N ASN A 210 10.27 -6.48 -22.70
CA ASN A 210 10.33 -7.00 -21.33
C ASN A 210 8.96 -7.28 -20.69
N LEU A 211 7.89 -6.60 -21.14
CA LEU A 211 6.54 -6.66 -20.55
C LEU A 211 5.59 -7.60 -21.29
N ARG A 212 6.01 -8.20 -22.41
CA ARG A 212 5.19 -9.08 -23.27
C ARG A 212 4.82 -10.44 -22.66
N SER A 213 5.16 -10.69 -21.40
CA SER A 213 4.83 -11.95 -20.73
C SER A 213 3.31 -12.06 -20.52
N ARG A 214 2.69 -13.05 -21.17
CA ARG A 214 1.25 -13.33 -21.03
C ARG A 214 0.90 -13.73 -19.60
N ASN A 215 1.70 -14.59 -18.98
CA ASN A 215 1.42 -15.07 -17.61
C ASN A 215 1.47 -13.91 -16.62
N ASP A 216 2.41 -12.98 -16.79
CA ASP A 216 2.49 -11.80 -15.94
C ASP A 216 1.27 -10.88 -16.08
N PHE A 217 0.85 -10.66 -17.33
CA PHE A 217 -0.38 -9.91 -17.58
C PHE A 217 -1.58 -10.55 -16.90
N LEU A 218 -1.76 -11.87 -17.03
CA LEU A 218 -2.88 -12.58 -16.42
C LEU A 218 -2.86 -12.49 -14.88
N VAL A 219 -1.70 -12.59 -14.24
CA VAL A 219 -1.56 -12.43 -12.79
C VAL A 219 -1.91 -10.99 -12.36
N SER A 220 -1.37 -9.98 -13.06
CA SER A 220 -1.65 -8.56 -12.81
C SER A 220 -3.14 -8.24 -12.96
N VAL A 221 -3.77 -8.72 -14.03
CA VAL A 221 -5.21 -8.57 -14.28
C VAL A 221 -6.02 -9.26 -13.20
N SER A 222 -5.69 -10.50 -12.84
CA SER A 222 -6.43 -11.26 -11.83
C SER A 222 -6.41 -10.55 -10.48
N TYR A 223 -5.23 -10.08 -10.05
CA TYR A 223 -5.09 -9.26 -8.84
C TYR A 223 -5.97 -8.00 -8.90
N THR A 224 -5.91 -7.28 -10.01
CA THR A 224 -6.65 -6.02 -10.24
C THR A 224 -8.15 -6.23 -10.18
N VAL A 225 -8.66 -7.25 -10.88
CA VAL A 225 -10.08 -7.58 -10.94
C VAL A 225 -10.58 -8.00 -9.55
N ILE A 226 -9.87 -8.90 -8.86
CA ILE A 226 -10.24 -9.36 -7.52
C ILE A 226 -10.28 -8.19 -6.54
N LEU A 227 -9.22 -7.38 -6.49
CA LEU A 227 -9.14 -6.24 -5.58
C LEU A 227 -10.24 -5.22 -5.88
N THR A 228 -10.50 -4.94 -7.16
CA THR A 228 -11.57 -4.01 -7.56
C THR A 228 -12.93 -4.53 -7.12
N PHE A 229 -13.25 -5.82 -7.32
CA PHE A 229 -14.53 -6.39 -6.86
C PHE A 229 -14.68 -6.39 -5.34
N ILE A 230 -13.60 -6.56 -4.59
CA ILE A 230 -13.61 -6.41 -3.12
C ILE A 230 -13.98 -4.97 -2.76
N PHE A 231 -13.34 -3.98 -3.39
CA PHE A 231 -13.54 -2.56 -3.07
C PHE A 231 -14.83 -1.96 -3.65
N LEU A 232 -15.42 -2.54 -4.69
CA LEU A 232 -16.70 -2.11 -5.28
C LEU A 232 -17.87 -2.13 -4.29
N ARG A 233 -17.76 -2.85 -3.18
CA ARG A 233 -18.76 -2.87 -2.09
C ARG A 233 -18.60 -1.70 -1.13
N PHE A 234 -17.48 -1.00 -1.18
CA PHE A 234 -17.09 0.08 -0.28
C PHE A 234 -16.88 1.43 -1.00
N LEU A 235 -16.84 1.42 -2.34
CA LEU A 235 -16.72 2.58 -3.25
C LEU A 235 -18.04 2.84 -3.99
#